data_AF-A0A9D8SCN7-F1
#
_entry.id   AF-A0A9D8SCN7-F1
#
_cell.length_a   1.000
_cell.length_b   1.000
_cell.length_c   1.000
_cell.angle_alpha   90.00
_cell.angle_beta   90.00
_cell.angle_gamma   90.00
#
_symmetry.space_group_name_H-M   'P 1'
#
loop_
_entity.id
_entity.type
_entity.pdbx_description
1 polymer ?
#
loop_
_entity_poly.entity_id
_entity_poly.type
_entity_poly.pdbx_seq_one_letter_code
_entity_poly.pdbx_strand_id
1 'polypeptide(L)'
;MARRKIVQHRILDLAVTLFVIVVITTLRATLFPAGDESIPNTPTPIGSLLQGFEQSFPTLSVIAWAMMLMFAALDAGRYGPKFSLYPAYTLMAIPVFGVTAGAVMVSGEFLLSGVAMMLMLFGTKYLLRCIMRTESFNDLSLSMLCYGTLPLVFAPAALLYIALPLLILGVRNTWRDWVVSLASLLFPILSVSYWGWCAGEGFMATGEQIYTSMFTPSEFSFFSTLNIAGIALLGVIIVMVLCAISLIISDRYSLKVKSRAVMRFNAMMLAVTLAMFLMPGCTATLFAIVAAPVAILTPIIFVRMSVGFTEMLYRLLLIAAAANMVVMAL
;
A
#
# COMPACT_ATOMS: atom_id res chain seq x y z
N MET A 1 -18.59 9.25 34.22
CA MET A 1 -18.54 8.94 32.78
C MET A 1 -18.22 10.21 32.00
N ALA A 2 -16.95 10.45 31.66
CA ALA A 2 -16.57 11.60 30.83
C ALA A 2 -17.12 11.40 29.41
N ARG A 3 -17.92 12.36 28.91
CA ARG A 3 -18.35 12.41 27.50
C ARG A 3 -17.09 12.42 26.64
N ARG A 4 -16.75 11.29 26.01
CA ARG A 4 -15.80 11.28 24.89
C ARG A 4 -16.37 12.21 23.83
N LYS A 5 -15.75 13.37 23.62
CA LYS A 5 -15.99 14.18 22.41
C LYS A 5 -15.74 13.26 21.23
N ILE A 6 -16.82 12.86 20.55
CA ILE A 6 -16.72 12.17 19.28
C ILE A 6 -16.12 13.20 18.34
N VAL A 7 -14.85 13.04 17.97
CA VAL A 7 -14.21 13.89 16.97
C VAL A 7 -14.88 13.54 15.64
N GLN A 8 -15.96 14.24 15.32
CA GLN A 8 -16.59 14.17 14.01
C GLN A 8 -15.66 14.88 13.03
N HIS A 9 -14.75 14.13 12.43
CA HIS A 9 -14.00 14.64 11.30
C HIS A 9 -14.97 14.89 10.16
N ARG A 10 -15.06 16.15 9.70
CA ARG A 10 -15.78 16.45 8.47
C ARG A 10 -14.97 15.81 7.34
N ILE A 11 -15.63 14.98 6.54
CA ILE A 11 -15.02 14.32 5.37
C ILE A 11 -14.34 15.37 4.47
N LEU A 12 -14.96 16.56 4.36
CA LEU A 12 -14.44 17.68 3.59
C LEU A 12 -13.05 18.11 4.06
N ASP A 13 -12.84 18.31 5.37
CA ASP A 13 -11.56 18.82 5.89
C ASP A 13 -10.43 17.82 5.60
N LEU A 14 -10.68 16.52 5.78
CA LEU A 14 -9.71 15.47 5.48
C LEU A 14 -9.46 15.33 3.98
N ALA A 15 -10.50 15.45 3.14
CA ALA A 15 -10.35 15.44 1.69
C ALA A 15 -9.56 16.65 1.18
N VAL A 16 -9.73 17.83 1.80
CA VAL A 16 -8.93 19.02 1.51
C VAL A 16 -7.47 18.80 1.92
N THR A 17 -7.20 18.24 3.11
CA THR A 17 -5.81 17.94 3.50
C THR A 17 -5.15 16.94 2.53
N LEU A 18 -5.89 15.92 2.10
CA LEU A 18 -5.43 14.98 1.09
C LEU A 18 -5.16 15.68 -0.24
N PHE A 19 -6.06 16.54 -0.71
CA PHE A 19 -5.87 17.29 -1.94
C PHE A 19 -4.61 18.16 -1.90
N VAL A 20 -4.39 18.87 -0.80
CA VAL A 20 -3.17 19.66 -0.60
C VAL A 20 -1.93 18.76 -0.63
N ILE A 21 -1.94 17.61 0.04
CA ILE A 21 -0.83 16.66 0.00
C ILE A 21 -0.58 16.19 -1.44
N VAL A 22 -1.61 15.75 -2.16
CA VAL A 22 -1.49 15.25 -3.54
C VAL A 22 -0.95 16.33 -4.49
N VAL A 23 -1.42 17.58 -4.37
CA VAL A 23 -0.93 18.69 -5.20
C VAL A 23 0.52 19.02 -4.88
N ILE A 24 0.90 19.06 -3.61
CA ILE A 24 2.30 19.33 -3.23
C ILE A 24 3.20 18.18 -3.66
N THR A 25 2.76 16.92 -3.55
CA THR A 25 3.55 15.76 -3.96
C THR A 25 3.74 15.65 -5.46
N THR A 26 2.69 15.90 -6.24
CA THR A 26 2.78 15.96 -7.69
C THR A 26 3.71 17.09 -8.15
N LEU A 27 3.56 18.29 -7.61
CA LEU A 27 4.43 19.43 -7.96
C LEU A 27 5.89 19.16 -7.58
N ARG A 28 6.15 18.63 -6.39
CA ARG A 28 7.52 18.31 -5.96
C ARG A 28 8.14 17.23 -6.84
N ALA A 29 7.45 16.12 -7.08
CA ALA A 29 7.98 15.01 -7.85
C ALA A 29 8.21 15.36 -9.33
N THR A 30 7.48 16.33 -9.88
CA THR A 30 7.66 16.79 -11.27
C THR A 30 8.72 17.86 -11.43
N LEU A 31 8.87 18.77 -10.45
CA LEU A 31 9.79 19.89 -10.54
C LEU A 31 11.18 19.58 -9.93
N PHE A 32 11.23 18.78 -8.87
CA PHE A 32 12.44 18.47 -8.11
C PHE A 32 12.47 16.98 -7.72
N PRO A 33 12.69 16.06 -8.67
CA PRO A 33 12.83 14.65 -8.37
C PRO A 33 14.13 14.40 -7.59
N ALA A 34 14.04 13.64 -6.49
CA ALA A 34 15.25 13.21 -5.78
C ALA A 34 16.00 12.14 -6.59
N GLY A 35 17.32 12.02 -6.41
CA GLY A 35 18.16 11.09 -7.18
C GLY A 35 17.63 9.64 -7.19
N ASP A 36 17.28 9.11 -6.02
CA ASP A 36 16.73 7.75 -5.89
C ASP A 36 15.29 7.59 -6.41
N GLU A 37 14.56 8.69 -6.61
CA GLU A 37 13.23 8.66 -7.23
C GLU A 37 13.31 8.47 -8.74
N SER A 38 14.43 8.84 -9.35
CA SER A 38 14.67 8.69 -10.78
C SER A 38 15.15 7.29 -11.20
N ILE A 39 15.37 6.40 -10.23
CA ILE A 39 15.80 5.03 -10.49
C ILE A 39 14.66 4.27 -11.16
N PRO A 40 14.85 3.76 -12.40
CA PRO A 40 13.81 3.05 -13.11
C PRO A 40 13.52 1.69 -12.46
N ASN A 41 12.26 1.25 -12.57
CA ASN A 41 11.90 -0.08 -12.09
C ASN A 41 12.42 -1.16 -13.03
N THR A 42 12.76 -2.32 -12.47
CA THR A 42 13.21 -3.46 -13.26
C THR A 42 12.09 -3.92 -14.22
N PRO A 43 12.43 -4.29 -15.46
CA PRO A 43 11.45 -4.50 -16.51
C PRO A 43 10.62 -5.77 -16.27
N THR A 44 9.36 -5.57 -15.88
CA THR A 44 8.35 -6.63 -15.77
C THR A 44 7.44 -6.63 -17.01
N PRO A 45 6.71 -7.73 -17.29
CA PRO A 45 5.90 -7.83 -18.51
C PRO A 45 4.81 -6.74 -18.59
N ILE A 46 4.07 -6.47 -17.51
CA ILE A 46 3.06 -5.40 -17.50
C ILE A 46 3.71 -4.06 -17.16
N GLY A 47 4.73 -4.03 -16.29
CA GLY A 47 5.45 -2.81 -15.96
C GLY A 47 6.09 -2.14 -17.17
N SER A 48 6.71 -2.91 -18.08
CA SER A 48 7.30 -2.37 -19.31
C SER A 48 6.28 -1.73 -20.26
N LEU A 49 5.05 -2.27 -20.32
CA LEU A 49 3.96 -1.65 -21.08
C LEU A 49 3.51 -0.33 -20.44
N LEU A 50 3.43 -0.29 -19.11
CA LEU A 50 3.10 0.94 -18.36
C LEU A 50 4.19 2.00 -18.53
N GLN A 51 5.46 1.59 -18.47
CA GLN A 51 6.61 2.45 -18.73
C GLN A 51 6.59 3.00 -20.17
N GLY A 52 6.31 2.15 -21.17
CA GLY A 52 6.19 2.59 -22.56
C GLY A 52 5.04 3.60 -22.79
N PHE A 53 3.91 3.39 -22.11
CA PHE A 53 2.80 4.34 -22.13
C PHE A 53 3.17 5.67 -21.46
N GLU A 54 3.88 5.60 -20.33
CA GLU A 54 4.36 6.77 -19.60
C GLU A 54 5.35 7.60 -20.41
N GLN A 55 6.27 6.96 -21.15
CA GLN A 55 7.17 7.64 -22.08
C GLN A 55 6.42 8.33 -23.23
N SER A 56 5.28 7.77 -23.66
CA SER A 56 4.47 8.35 -24.74
C SER A 56 3.64 9.56 -24.26
N PHE A 57 3.14 9.52 -23.02
CA PHE A 57 2.25 10.55 -22.45
C PHE A 57 2.61 10.92 -21.00
N PRO A 58 3.70 11.67 -20.76
CA PRO A 58 4.22 11.93 -19.42
C PRO A 58 3.32 12.86 -18.58
N THR A 59 2.58 13.78 -19.20
CA THR A 59 1.67 14.66 -18.46
C THR A 59 0.40 13.93 -18.02
N LEU A 60 -0.09 13.01 -18.85
CA LEU A 60 -1.25 12.19 -18.53
C LEU A 60 -0.93 11.16 -17.44
N SER A 61 0.28 10.60 -17.40
CA SER A 61 0.69 9.65 -16.36
C SER A 61 0.67 10.29 -14.97
N VAL A 62 1.18 11.53 -14.84
CA VAL A 62 1.17 12.28 -13.57
C VAL A 62 -0.26 12.59 -13.13
N ILE A 63 -1.12 13.06 -14.03
CA ILE A 63 -2.52 13.35 -13.71
C ILE A 63 -3.25 12.07 -13.29
N ALA A 64 -3.05 10.97 -14.03
CA ALA A 64 -3.64 9.68 -13.72
C ALA A 64 -3.17 9.18 -12.34
N TRP A 65 -1.88 9.28 -12.03
CA TRP A 65 -1.33 8.93 -10.72
C TRP A 65 -1.95 9.75 -9.59
N ALA A 66 -2.03 11.07 -9.73
CA ALA A 66 -2.62 11.96 -8.74
C ALA A 66 -4.08 11.59 -8.45
N MET A 67 -4.85 11.28 -9.50
CA MET A 67 -6.24 10.84 -9.40
C MET A 67 -6.33 9.46 -8.73
N MET A 68 -5.49 8.51 -9.13
CA MET A 68 -5.44 7.19 -8.48
C MET A 68 -5.09 7.32 -7.00
N LEU A 69 -4.15 8.19 -6.62
CA LEU A 69 -3.71 8.40 -5.24
C LEU A 69 -4.85 8.95 -4.39
N MET A 70 -5.57 9.94 -4.94
CA MET A 70 -6.77 10.51 -4.35
C MET A 70 -7.85 9.44 -4.12
N PHE A 71 -8.19 8.67 -5.17
CA PHE A 71 -9.20 7.61 -5.06
C PHE A 71 -8.79 6.52 -4.07
N ALA A 72 -7.52 6.13 -4.08
CA ALA A 72 -6.98 5.12 -3.19
C ALA A 72 -7.12 5.55 -1.71
N ALA A 73 -6.72 6.78 -1.39
CA ALA A 73 -6.81 7.31 -0.03
C ALA A 73 -8.26 7.42 0.46
N LEU A 74 -9.17 7.89 -0.41
CA LEU A 74 -10.60 8.01 -0.09
C LEU A 74 -11.24 6.63 0.16
N ASP A 75 -10.92 5.64 -0.69
CA ASP A 75 -11.41 4.28 -0.52
C ASP A 75 -10.84 3.64 0.76
N ALA A 76 -9.55 3.80 1.04
CA ALA A 76 -8.90 3.35 2.28
C ALA A 76 -9.58 3.95 3.52
N GLY A 77 -9.87 5.25 3.49
CA GLY A 77 -10.61 5.98 4.52
C GLY A 77 -11.96 5.38 4.86
N ARG A 78 -12.70 4.96 3.83
CA ARG A 78 -14.07 4.45 3.97
C ARG A 78 -14.13 3.03 4.51
N TYR A 79 -13.05 2.25 4.43
CA TYR A 79 -13.04 0.86 4.92
C TYR A 79 -13.27 0.78 6.43
N GLY A 80 -12.67 1.69 7.19
CA GLY A 80 -12.82 1.80 8.66
C GLY A 80 -14.29 1.83 9.10
N PRO A 81 -15.04 2.89 8.72
CA PRO A 81 -16.46 3.03 8.99
C PRO A 81 -17.32 1.91 8.42
N LYS A 82 -17.10 1.54 7.14
CA LYS A 82 -17.97 0.61 6.41
C LYS A 82 -17.97 -0.79 7.03
N PHE A 83 -16.81 -1.27 7.45
CA PHE A 83 -16.67 -2.61 8.02
C PHE A 83 -16.61 -2.60 9.56
N SER A 84 -16.85 -1.44 10.19
CA SER A 84 -16.76 -1.27 11.65
C SER A 84 -15.44 -1.84 12.22
N LEU A 85 -14.33 -1.53 11.54
CA LEU A 85 -13.00 -2.05 11.88
C LEU A 85 -12.49 -1.53 13.22
N TYR A 86 -12.95 -0.34 13.61
CA TYR A 86 -12.60 0.30 14.86
C TYR A 86 -13.86 0.53 15.70
N PRO A 87 -13.74 0.59 17.03
CA PRO A 87 -14.86 0.88 17.93
C PRO A 87 -15.50 2.25 17.71
N ALA A 88 -14.79 3.20 17.12
CA ALA A 88 -15.27 4.55 16.82
C ALA A 88 -15.04 4.88 15.35
N TYR A 89 -15.93 5.68 14.78
CA TYR A 89 -15.83 6.16 13.41
C TYR A 89 -14.64 7.13 13.27
N THR A 90 -13.67 6.75 12.45
CA THR A 90 -12.52 7.59 12.11
C THR A 90 -12.24 7.52 10.63
N LEU A 91 -11.81 8.65 10.07
CA LEU A 91 -11.43 8.79 8.66
C LEU A 91 -9.94 9.17 8.52
N MET A 92 -9.17 9.03 9.61
CA MET A 92 -7.75 9.36 9.68
C MET A 92 -6.88 8.49 8.75
N ALA A 93 -7.39 7.37 8.26
CA ALA A 93 -6.72 6.59 7.21
C ALA A 93 -6.52 7.38 5.91
N ILE A 94 -7.38 8.38 5.59
CA ILE A 94 -7.28 9.19 4.37
C ILE A 94 -5.95 9.98 4.33
N PRO A 95 -5.68 10.91 5.28
CA PRO A 95 -4.44 11.68 5.24
C PRO A 95 -3.22 10.80 5.49
N VAL A 96 -3.32 9.77 6.33
CA VAL A 96 -2.19 8.86 6.58
C VAL A 96 -1.78 8.14 5.30
N PHE A 97 -2.73 7.65 4.50
CA PHE A 97 -2.43 7.03 3.21
C PHE A 97 -1.73 8.01 2.26
N GLY A 98 -2.23 9.25 2.16
CA GLY A 98 -1.61 10.27 1.30
C GLY A 98 -0.19 10.63 1.72
N VAL A 99 0.06 10.77 3.03
CA VAL A 99 1.40 11.05 3.56
C VAL A 99 2.35 9.87 3.34
N THR A 100 1.92 8.63 3.60
CA THR A 100 2.79 7.46 3.46
C THR A 100 3.12 7.14 2.00
N ALA A 101 2.15 7.26 1.10
CA ALA A 101 2.34 6.99 -0.33
C ALA A 101 3.08 8.13 -1.06
N GLY A 102 2.89 9.39 -0.65
CA GLY A 102 3.36 10.54 -1.41
C GLY A 102 4.44 11.40 -0.74
N ALA A 103 4.47 11.48 0.60
CA ALA A 103 5.36 12.42 1.30
C ALA A 103 6.71 11.81 1.70
N VAL A 104 6.87 10.49 1.66
CA VAL A 104 8.16 9.82 1.95
C VAL A 104 9.09 9.94 0.75
N MET A 105 8.76 9.22 -0.32
CA MET A 105 9.39 9.26 -1.64
C MET A 105 8.35 8.86 -2.69
N VAL A 106 8.43 9.46 -3.87
CA VAL A 106 7.56 9.17 -5.01
C VAL A 106 8.42 8.56 -6.11
N SER A 107 8.01 7.40 -6.62
CA SER A 107 8.67 6.79 -7.78
C SER A 107 8.54 7.68 -9.01
N GLY A 108 9.63 7.87 -9.77
CA GLY A 108 9.65 8.59 -11.04
C GLY A 108 8.81 7.93 -12.14
N GLU A 109 8.48 6.65 -11.97
CA GLU A 109 7.43 5.98 -12.74
C GLU A 109 6.09 6.13 -12.00
N PHE A 110 5.35 7.18 -12.37
CA PHE A 110 4.11 7.56 -11.72
C PHE A 110 3.01 6.55 -12.03
N LEU A 111 2.89 6.11 -13.29
CA LEU A 111 1.79 5.22 -13.66
C LEU A 111 1.94 3.84 -13.01
N LEU A 112 3.17 3.30 -13.01
CA LEU A 112 3.47 2.00 -12.40
C LEU A 112 3.17 2.01 -10.90
N SER A 113 3.68 3.01 -10.18
CA SER A 113 3.42 3.16 -8.74
C SER A 113 1.92 3.35 -8.46
N GLY A 114 1.21 4.07 -9.33
CA GLY A 114 -0.22 4.30 -9.21
C GLY A 114 -1.07 3.05 -9.39
N VAL A 115 -0.74 2.23 -10.38
CA VAL A 115 -1.39 0.94 -10.60
C VAL A 115 -1.09 -0.02 -9.45
N ALA A 116 0.16 -0.07 -8.98
CA ALA A 116 0.57 -0.94 -7.88
C ALA A 116 -0.17 -0.62 -6.58
N MET A 117 -0.28 0.66 -6.18
CA MET A 117 -1.02 1.04 -4.97
C MET A 117 -2.52 0.71 -5.08
N MET A 118 -3.12 0.88 -6.27
CA MET A 118 -4.54 0.58 -6.50
C MET A 118 -4.81 -0.93 -6.44
N LEU A 119 -3.94 -1.75 -7.05
CA LEU A 119 -4.03 -3.20 -6.98
C LEU A 119 -3.88 -3.71 -5.54
N MET A 120 -2.92 -3.18 -4.77
CA MET A 120 -2.76 -3.50 -3.36
C MET A 120 -4.01 -3.13 -2.55
N LEU A 121 -4.57 -1.95 -2.79
CA LEU A 121 -5.77 -1.48 -2.10
C LEU A 121 -7.00 -2.29 -2.47
N PHE A 122 -7.21 -2.62 -3.76
CA PHE A 122 -8.33 -3.44 -4.20
C PHE A 122 -8.21 -4.89 -3.71
N GLY A 123 -7.01 -5.47 -3.75
CA GLY A 123 -6.72 -6.75 -3.11
C GLY A 123 -7.17 -6.75 -1.66
N THR A 124 -6.75 -5.72 -0.91
CA THR A 124 -7.13 -5.55 0.49
C THR A 124 -8.65 -5.37 0.64
N LYS A 125 -9.29 -4.51 -0.15
CA LYS A 125 -10.74 -4.25 -0.15
C LYS A 125 -11.59 -5.51 -0.30
N TYR A 126 -11.28 -6.32 -1.30
CA TYR A 126 -12.02 -7.54 -1.59
C TYR A 126 -11.78 -8.59 -0.50
N LEU A 127 -10.57 -8.65 0.06
CA LEU A 127 -10.31 -9.54 1.20
C LEU A 127 -11.08 -9.11 2.45
N LEU A 128 -11.16 -7.81 2.74
CA LEU A 128 -11.95 -7.29 3.84
C LEU A 128 -13.42 -7.68 3.71
N ARG A 129 -13.98 -7.55 2.50
CA ARG A 129 -15.35 -8.00 2.21
C ARG A 129 -15.50 -9.50 2.46
N CYS A 130 -14.54 -10.27 1.99
CA CYS A 130 -14.48 -11.72 2.12
C CYS A 130 -14.41 -12.20 3.58
N ILE A 131 -13.69 -11.49 4.46
CA ILE A 131 -13.61 -11.82 5.89
C ILE A 131 -14.88 -11.37 6.63
N MET A 132 -15.46 -10.24 6.23
CA MET A 132 -16.64 -9.67 6.89
C MET A 132 -17.93 -10.40 6.51
N ARG A 133 -18.06 -10.80 5.25
CA ARG A 133 -19.21 -11.56 4.73
C ARG A 133 -18.95 -13.06 4.87
N THR A 134 -19.93 -13.80 5.36
CA THR A 134 -19.87 -15.27 5.38
C THR A 134 -20.04 -15.77 3.94
N GLU A 135 -19.03 -16.49 3.41
CA GLU A 135 -19.05 -17.22 2.13
C GLU A 135 -19.13 -16.41 0.82
N SER A 136 -18.08 -15.64 0.51
CA SER A 136 -17.92 -15.02 -0.81
C SER A 136 -16.64 -15.46 -1.51
N PHE A 137 -16.67 -16.63 -2.16
CA PHE A 137 -15.56 -17.11 -3.00
C PHE A 137 -15.17 -16.10 -4.08
N ASN A 138 -16.15 -15.38 -4.64
CA ASN A 138 -15.91 -14.35 -5.63
C ASN A 138 -15.07 -13.17 -5.10
N ASP A 139 -15.31 -12.74 -3.85
CA ASP A 139 -14.49 -11.68 -3.25
C ASP A 139 -13.07 -12.20 -2.92
N LEU A 140 -12.94 -13.48 -2.56
CA LEU A 140 -11.62 -14.09 -2.35
C LEU A 140 -10.83 -14.16 -3.66
N SER A 141 -11.45 -14.64 -4.74
CA SER A 141 -10.80 -14.78 -6.04
C SER A 141 -10.40 -13.42 -6.61
N LEU A 142 -11.27 -12.40 -6.54
CA LEU A 142 -10.94 -11.03 -6.97
C LEU A 142 -9.79 -10.43 -6.16
N SER A 143 -9.76 -10.66 -4.85
CA SER A 143 -8.68 -10.20 -4.00
C SER A 143 -7.33 -10.80 -4.43
N MET A 144 -7.32 -12.12 -4.61
CA MET A 144 -6.12 -12.85 -5.01
C MET A 144 -5.70 -12.56 -6.44
N LEU A 145 -6.65 -12.26 -7.34
CA LEU A 145 -6.34 -11.80 -8.68
C LEU A 145 -5.63 -10.44 -8.64
N CYS A 146 -6.13 -9.48 -7.85
CA CYS A 146 -5.46 -8.18 -7.69
C CYS A 146 -4.05 -8.32 -7.10
N TYR A 147 -3.89 -9.15 -6.08
CA TYR A 147 -2.55 -9.43 -5.54
C TYR A 147 -1.66 -10.21 -6.50
N GLY A 148 -2.23 -11.13 -7.28
CA GLY A 148 -1.53 -11.92 -8.28
C GLY A 148 -1.13 -11.11 -9.49
N THR A 149 -1.76 -9.96 -9.75
CA THR A 149 -1.33 -9.02 -10.80
C THR A 149 -0.18 -8.11 -10.35
N LEU A 150 0.02 -7.90 -9.04
CA LEU A 150 1.06 -7.00 -8.53
C LEU A 150 2.48 -7.37 -9.00
N PRO A 151 2.91 -8.64 -8.98
CA PRO A 151 4.27 -9.01 -9.36
C PRO A 151 4.58 -8.83 -10.84
N LEU A 152 3.55 -8.84 -11.69
CA LEU A 152 3.69 -8.54 -13.12
C LEU A 152 3.88 -7.03 -13.37
N VAL A 153 3.49 -6.19 -12.41
CA VAL A 153 3.70 -4.75 -12.44
C VAL A 153 5.02 -4.41 -11.74
N PHE A 154 5.26 -4.97 -10.56
CA PHE A 154 6.41 -4.68 -9.70
C PHE A 154 7.07 -5.96 -9.20
N ALA A 155 8.30 -6.25 -9.65
CA ALA A 155 8.95 -7.55 -9.46
C ALA A 155 9.11 -7.99 -7.98
N PRO A 156 9.53 -7.12 -7.04
CA PRO A 156 9.65 -7.52 -5.63
C PRO A 156 8.32 -7.94 -4.97
N ALA A 157 7.18 -7.61 -5.57
CA ALA A 157 5.89 -8.10 -5.11
C ALA A 157 5.72 -9.62 -5.28
N ALA A 158 6.62 -10.30 -6.00
CA ALA A 158 6.60 -11.76 -6.13
C ALA A 158 6.61 -12.49 -4.77
N LEU A 159 7.13 -11.88 -3.71
CA LEU A 159 7.03 -12.40 -2.33
C LEU A 159 5.56 -12.66 -1.90
N LEU A 160 4.61 -11.93 -2.46
CA LEU A 160 3.18 -12.12 -2.22
C LEU A 160 2.68 -13.48 -2.70
N TYR A 161 3.27 -14.08 -3.74
CA TYR A 161 2.86 -15.42 -4.21
C TYR A 161 3.05 -16.50 -3.16
N ILE A 162 4.13 -16.38 -2.39
CA ILE A 162 4.47 -17.34 -1.34
C ILE A 162 3.73 -16.97 -0.05
N ALA A 163 3.69 -15.68 0.28
CA ALA A 163 3.13 -15.23 1.55
C ALA A 163 1.59 -15.33 1.59
N LEU A 164 0.88 -14.90 0.55
CA LEU A 164 -0.59 -14.80 0.59
C LEU A 164 -1.29 -16.14 0.85
N PRO A 165 -0.94 -17.26 0.20
CA PRO A 165 -1.54 -18.56 0.50
C PRO A 165 -1.35 -18.96 1.98
N LEU A 166 -0.19 -18.64 2.56
CA LEU A 166 0.10 -18.90 3.98
C LEU A 166 -0.72 -17.98 4.90
N LEU A 167 -0.83 -16.70 4.55
CA LEU A 167 -1.62 -15.74 5.32
C LEU A 167 -3.11 -16.07 5.31
N ILE A 168 -3.62 -16.59 4.20
CA ILE A 168 -5.03 -17.00 4.08
C ILE A 168 -5.32 -18.19 4.98
N LEU A 169 -4.43 -19.18 5.07
CA LEU A 169 -4.58 -20.29 6.02
C LEU A 169 -4.70 -19.79 7.48
N GLY A 170 -3.98 -18.71 7.81
CA GLY A 170 -4.05 -18.06 9.13
C GLY A 170 -5.38 -17.39 9.45
N VAL A 171 -6.21 -17.07 8.44
CA VAL A 171 -7.50 -16.38 8.60
C VAL A 171 -8.69 -17.28 8.27
N ARG A 172 -8.57 -18.08 7.23
CA ARG A 172 -9.56 -19.02 6.71
C ARG A 172 -8.91 -20.39 6.56
N ASN A 173 -9.17 -21.26 7.53
CA ASN A 173 -8.58 -22.60 7.58
C ASN A 173 -9.45 -23.63 6.82
N THR A 174 -9.81 -23.35 5.56
CA THR A 174 -10.51 -24.33 4.72
C THR A 174 -9.71 -24.63 3.45
N TRP A 175 -9.63 -25.91 3.10
CA TRP A 175 -8.95 -26.38 1.89
C TRP A 175 -9.53 -25.76 0.62
N ARG A 176 -10.85 -25.53 0.57
CA ARG A 176 -11.52 -24.92 -0.58
C ARG A 176 -11.07 -23.47 -0.79
N ASP A 177 -11.01 -22.69 0.28
CA ASP A 177 -10.55 -21.30 0.20
C ASP A 177 -9.09 -21.23 -0.25
N TRP A 178 -8.27 -22.14 0.25
CA TRP A 178 -6.86 -22.21 -0.13
C TRP A 178 -6.68 -22.53 -1.61
N VAL A 179 -7.38 -23.53 -2.14
CA VAL A 179 -7.33 -23.89 -3.57
C VAL A 179 -7.81 -22.73 -4.45
N VAL A 180 -8.94 -22.11 -4.10
CA VAL A 180 -9.47 -20.94 -4.84
C VAL A 180 -8.48 -19.78 -4.81
N SER A 181 -7.83 -19.56 -3.66
CA SER A 181 -6.85 -18.49 -3.52
C SER A 181 -5.63 -18.72 -4.39
N LEU A 182 -5.07 -19.92 -4.38
CA LEU A 182 -3.92 -20.28 -5.21
C LEU A 182 -4.23 -20.19 -6.70
N ALA A 183 -5.37 -20.75 -7.12
CA ALA A 183 -5.79 -20.72 -8.52
C ALA A 183 -5.94 -19.27 -9.01
N SER A 184 -6.60 -18.42 -8.21
CA SER A 184 -6.82 -17.01 -8.56
C SER A 184 -5.56 -16.17 -8.50
N LEU A 185 -4.64 -16.49 -7.59
CA LEU A 185 -3.36 -15.81 -7.42
C LEU A 185 -2.41 -16.11 -8.58
N LEU A 186 -2.35 -17.37 -9.04
CA LEU A 186 -1.48 -17.78 -10.15
C LEU A 186 -2.04 -17.41 -11.52
N PHE A 187 -3.37 -17.21 -11.62
CA PHE A 187 -4.05 -16.95 -12.89
C PHE A 187 -3.45 -15.80 -13.73
N PRO A 188 -3.05 -14.63 -13.16
CA PRO A 188 -2.44 -13.56 -13.94
C PRO A 188 -1.11 -13.94 -14.58
N ILE A 189 -0.23 -14.63 -13.85
CA ILE A 189 1.04 -15.13 -14.42
C ILE A 189 0.72 -16.09 -15.55
N LEU A 190 -0.11 -17.10 -15.29
CA LEU A 190 -0.41 -18.14 -16.28
C LEU A 190 -1.03 -17.55 -17.55
N SER A 191 -1.84 -16.50 -17.41
CA SER A 191 -2.44 -15.79 -18.54
C SER A 191 -1.41 -15.08 -19.41
N VAL A 192 -0.45 -14.38 -18.79
CA VAL A 192 0.63 -13.69 -19.52
C VAL A 192 1.64 -14.68 -20.10
N SER A 193 2.00 -15.73 -19.35
CA SER A 193 2.80 -16.86 -19.83
C SER A 193 2.17 -17.54 -21.04
N TYR A 194 0.85 -17.75 -21.02
CA TYR A 194 0.12 -18.33 -22.14
C TYR A 194 0.16 -17.43 -23.38
N TRP A 195 -0.05 -16.12 -23.19
CA TRP A 195 0.05 -15.15 -24.29
C TRP A 195 1.45 -15.10 -24.90
N GLY A 196 2.49 -15.04 -24.07
CA GLY A 196 3.90 -15.09 -24.51
C GLY A 196 4.21 -16.38 -25.25
N TRP A 197 3.70 -17.52 -24.75
CA TRP A 197 3.83 -18.80 -25.45
C TRP A 197 3.16 -18.81 -26.83
N CYS A 198 1.96 -18.23 -26.96
CA CYS A 198 1.31 -18.04 -28.26
C CYS A 198 2.10 -17.11 -29.20
N ALA A 199 2.86 -16.15 -28.66
CA ALA A 199 3.75 -15.29 -29.42
C ALA A 199 5.08 -15.96 -29.82
N GLY A 200 5.33 -17.20 -29.37
CA GLY A 200 6.53 -17.98 -29.69
C GLY A 200 7.61 -17.94 -28.61
N GLU A 201 7.36 -17.33 -27.46
CA GLU A 201 8.26 -17.38 -26.30
C GLU A 201 8.11 -18.69 -25.51
N GLY A 202 9.03 -18.97 -24.59
CA GLY A 202 8.89 -20.09 -23.66
C GLY A 202 7.77 -19.82 -22.64
N PHE A 203 6.95 -20.81 -22.32
CA PHE A 203 5.88 -20.65 -21.31
C PHE A 203 6.40 -20.17 -19.94
N MET A 204 7.61 -20.61 -19.55
CA MET A 204 8.26 -20.23 -18.30
C MET A 204 8.98 -18.87 -18.35
N ALA A 205 9.08 -18.24 -19.54
CA ALA A 205 9.84 -17.01 -19.73
C ALA A 205 9.35 -15.87 -18.82
N THR A 206 8.03 -15.74 -18.64
CA THR A 206 7.45 -14.73 -17.72
C THR A 206 7.88 -14.94 -16.27
N GLY A 207 7.96 -16.20 -15.82
CA GLY A 207 8.42 -16.54 -14.48
C GLY A 207 9.90 -16.25 -14.28
N GLU A 208 10.72 -16.58 -15.28
CA GLU A 208 12.16 -16.29 -15.29
C GLU A 208 12.43 -14.77 -15.33
N GLN A 209 11.64 -14.01 -16.09
CA GLN A 209 11.73 -12.55 -16.13
C GLN A 209 11.41 -11.93 -14.77
N ILE A 210 10.35 -12.37 -14.08
CA ILE A 210 10.04 -11.87 -12.73
C ILE A 210 11.14 -12.25 -11.75
N TYR A 211 11.65 -13.48 -11.81
CA TYR A 211 12.73 -13.95 -10.96
C TYR A 211 14.02 -13.13 -11.14
N THR A 212 14.46 -12.96 -12.38
CA THR A 212 15.64 -12.14 -12.71
C THR A 212 15.44 -10.67 -12.33
N SER A 213 14.25 -10.12 -12.57
CA SER A 213 13.90 -8.74 -12.18
C SER A 213 13.83 -8.52 -10.67
N MET A 214 13.61 -9.57 -9.89
CA MET A 214 13.59 -9.50 -8.42
C MET A 214 15.00 -9.48 -7.81
N PHE A 215 15.94 -10.21 -8.42
CA PHE A 215 17.32 -10.34 -7.94
C PHE A 215 18.32 -9.41 -8.61
N THR A 216 17.89 -8.63 -9.61
CA THR A 216 18.70 -7.57 -10.20
C THR A 216 18.84 -6.41 -9.22
N PRO A 217 20.06 -5.96 -8.90
CA PRO A 217 20.27 -4.85 -7.98
C PRO A 217 19.79 -3.55 -8.65
N SER A 218 18.84 -2.89 -8.01
CA SER A 218 18.23 -1.64 -8.48
C SER A 218 19.03 -0.38 -8.11
N GLU A 219 20.18 -0.53 -7.45
CA GLU A 219 21.03 0.56 -6.91
C GLU A 219 20.34 1.46 -5.87
N PHE A 220 19.06 1.24 -5.58
CA PHE A 220 18.27 2.00 -4.61
C PHE A 220 18.83 1.85 -3.19
N SER A 221 19.08 2.99 -2.54
CA SER A 221 19.73 3.02 -1.23
C SER A 221 18.88 3.78 -0.20
N PHE A 222 18.02 3.03 0.48
CA PHE A 222 16.97 3.54 1.38
C PHE A 222 17.39 4.64 2.37
N PHE A 223 18.61 4.67 2.89
CA PHE A 223 19.03 5.67 3.88
C PHE A 223 19.91 6.78 3.33
N SER A 224 20.52 6.61 2.15
CA SER A 224 21.53 7.55 1.67
C SER A 224 20.91 8.83 1.10
N THR A 225 19.69 8.73 0.59
CA THR A 225 18.97 9.80 -0.11
C THR A 225 17.84 10.43 0.69
N LEU A 226 17.52 9.88 1.86
CA LEU A 226 16.53 10.50 2.73
C LEU A 226 17.14 11.66 3.53
N ASN A 227 16.55 12.84 3.35
CA ASN A 227 16.82 14.00 4.19
C ASN A 227 16.48 13.73 5.67
N ILE A 228 17.07 14.51 6.59
CA ILE A 228 16.78 14.43 8.03
C ILE A 228 15.28 14.52 8.32
N ALA A 229 14.56 15.37 7.57
CA ALA A 229 13.11 15.48 7.66
C ALA A 229 12.37 14.22 7.20
N GLY A 230 12.85 13.57 6.14
CA GLY A 230 12.32 12.30 5.66
C GLY A 230 12.56 11.16 6.66
N ILE A 231 13.75 11.08 7.27
CA ILE A 231 14.05 10.12 8.33
C ILE A 231 13.13 10.35 9.55
N ALA A 232 12.91 11.61 9.93
CA ALA A 232 11.99 11.95 11.02
C ALA A 232 10.55 11.53 10.69
N LEU A 233 10.07 11.80 9.47
CA LEU A 233 8.75 11.38 9.00
C LEU A 233 8.59 9.85 9.05
N LEU A 234 9.60 9.12 8.57
CA LEU A 234 9.62 7.67 8.58
C LEU A 234 9.61 7.14 10.02
N GLY A 235 10.38 7.77 10.91
CA GLY A 235 10.36 7.49 12.35
C GLY A 235 8.97 7.65 12.97
N VAL A 236 8.25 8.74 12.65
CA VAL A 236 6.87 8.94 13.13
C VAL A 236 5.94 7.85 12.61
N ILE A 237 6.03 7.48 11.33
CA ILE A 237 5.22 6.41 10.74
C ILE A 237 5.51 5.07 11.43
N ILE A 238 6.79 4.74 11.65
CA ILE A 238 7.19 3.52 12.36
C ILE A 238 6.62 3.51 13.78
N VAL A 239 6.74 4.61 14.52
CA VAL A 239 6.20 4.70 15.89
C VAL A 239 4.68 4.49 15.87
N MET A 240 3.96 5.11 14.93
CA MET A 240 2.53 4.88 14.78
C MET A 240 2.23 3.40 14.49
N VAL A 241 2.91 2.79 13.54
CA VAL A 241 2.73 1.36 13.20
C VAL A 241 3.00 0.46 14.41
N LEU A 242 4.10 0.66 15.12
CA LEU A 242 4.47 -0.13 16.30
C LEU A 242 3.42 0.01 17.41
N CYS A 243 2.93 1.23 17.65
CA CYS A 243 1.82 1.46 18.57
C CYS A 243 0.55 0.73 18.12
N ALA A 244 0.21 0.76 16.82
CA ALA A 244 -0.95 0.06 16.29
C ALA A 244 -0.84 -1.48 16.48
N ILE A 245 0.33 -2.05 16.19
CA ILE A 245 0.60 -3.49 16.38
C ILE A 245 0.54 -3.86 17.86
N SER A 246 1.15 -3.06 18.73
CA SER A 246 1.10 -3.26 20.19
C SER A 246 -0.35 -3.28 20.70
N LEU A 247 -1.20 -2.37 20.22
CA LEU A 247 -2.62 -2.37 20.55
C LEU A 247 -3.34 -3.62 20.01
N ILE A 248 -3.03 -4.11 18.82
CA ILE A 248 -3.62 -5.34 18.28
C ILE A 248 -3.27 -6.57 19.14
N ILE A 249 -2.05 -6.61 19.66
CA ILE A 249 -1.57 -7.70 20.54
C ILE A 249 -2.20 -7.58 21.93
N SER A 250 -2.21 -6.38 22.51
CA SER A 250 -2.69 -6.11 23.88
C SER A 250 -4.22 -6.19 24.00
N ASP A 251 -4.97 -5.57 23.09
CA ASP A 251 -6.44 -5.47 23.14
C ASP A 251 -7.16 -6.67 22.48
N ARG A 252 -6.70 -7.89 22.79
CA ARG A 252 -7.18 -9.13 22.15
C ARG A 252 -8.70 -9.33 22.25
N TYR A 253 -9.35 -8.82 23.29
CA TYR A 253 -10.78 -9.03 23.56
C TYR A 253 -11.68 -7.85 23.21
N SER A 254 -11.12 -6.67 22.91
CA SER A 254 -11.94 -5.44 22.78
C SER A 254 -12.48 -5.18 21.36
N LEU A 255 -11.98 -5.91 20.36
CA LEU A 255 -12.45 -5.83 18.97
C LEU A 255 -13.33 -7.03 18.62
N LYS A 256 -14.28 -6.86 17.69
CA LYS A 256 -15.11 -7.95 17.15
C LYS A 256 -14.23 -9.03 16.49
N VAL A 257 -14.62 -10.31 16.60
CA VAL A 257 -13.85 -11.46 16.11
C VAL A 257 -13.38 -11.28 14.65
N LYS A 258 -14.29 -10.92 13.74
CA LYS A 258 -13.99 -10.70 12.31
C LYS A 258 -13.04 -9.52 12.09
N SER A 259 -13.27 -8.42 12.81
CA SER A 259 -12.39 -7.24 12.75
C SER A 259 -10.97 -7.54 13.22
N ARG A 260 -10.81 -8.40 14.24
CA ARG A 260 -9.49 -8.85 14.69
C ARG A 260 -8.77 -9.66 13.64
N ALA A 261 -9.49 -10.54 12.94
CA ALA A 261 -8.92 -11.33 11.85
C ALA A 261 -8.38 -10.43 10.73
N VAL A 262 -9.14 -9.39 10.33
CA VAL A 262 -8.69 -8.37 9.36
C VAL A 262 -7.45 -7.63 9.85
N MET A 263 -7.43 -7.17 11.10
CA MET A 263 -6.28 -6.42 11.63
C MET A 263 -5.01 -7.27 11.71
N ARG A 264 -5.13 -8.54 12.11
CA ARG A 264 -4.01 -9.49 12.10
C ARG A 264 -3.50 -9.75 10.69
N PHE A 265 -4.41 -9.95 9.74
CA PHE A 265 -4.05 -10.11 8.34
C PHE A 265 -3.30 -8.89 7.83
N ASN A 266 -3.80 -7.67 8.06
CA ASN A 266 -3.13 -6.45 7.61
C ASN A 266 -1.78 -6.21 8.31
N ALA A 267 -1.63 -6.61 9.58
CA ALA A 267 -0.34 -6.57 10.27
C ALA A 267 0.67 -7.55 9.67
N MET A 268 0.23 -8.76 9.30
CA MET A 268 1.07 -9.72 8.59
C MET A 268 1.40 -9.27 7.17
N MET A 269 0.43 -8.70 6.44
CA MET A 269 0.67 -8.08 5.14
C MET A 269 1.69 -6.95 5.24
N LEU A 270 1.62 -6.14 6.30
CA LEU A 270 2.63 -5.11 6.54
C LEU A 270 4.02 -5.73 6.67
N ALA A 271 4.16 -6.81 7.46
CA ALA A 271 5.43 -7.52 7.59
C ALA A 271 5.96 -8.07 6.25
N VAL A 272 5.07 -8.59 5.40
CA VAL A 272 5.45 -9.04 4.06
C VAL A 272 5.88 -7.87 3.17
N THR A 273 5.14 -6.76 3.17
CA THR A 273 5.54 -5.56 2.43
C THR A 273 6.84 -4.94 2.96
N LEU A 274 7.13 -5.10 4.25
CA LEU A 274 8.42 -4.70 4.82
C LEU A 274 9.55 -5.65 4.38
N ALA A 275 9.28 -6.94 4.27
CA ALA A 275 10.24 -7.91 3.73
C ALA A 275 10.58 -7.64 2.25
N MET A 276 9.69 -6.98 1.50
CA MET A 276 9.98 -6.56 0.13
C MET A 276 11.13 -5.53 0.05
N PHE A 277 11.38 -4.72 1.10
CA PHE A 277 12.55 -3.83 1.16
C PHE A 277 13.88 -4.59 1.26
N LEU A 278 13.87 -5.86 1.66
CA LEU A 278 15.08 -6.69 1.74
C LEU A 278 15.48 -7.25 0.36
N MET A 279 14.64 -7.07 -0.67
CA MET A 279 14.91 -7.59 -2.01
C MET A 279 15.83 -6.63 -2.81
N PRO A 280 16.78 -7.14 -3.60
CA PRO A 280 17.70 -6.30 -4.40
C PRO A 280 17.02 -5.40 -5.43
N GLY A 281 15.89 -5.83 -6.01
CA GLY A 281 15.10 -5.06 -6.98
C GLY A 281 14.18 -3.99 -6.36
N CYS A 282 14.36 -3.65 -5.08
CA CYS A 282 13.52 -2.71 -4.34
C CYS A 282 13.63 -1.27 -4.88
N THR A 283 12.51 -0.59 -5.11
CA THR A 283 12.49 0.82 -5.51
C THR A 283 11.52 1.65 -4.65
N ALA A 284 11.48 2.96 -4.87
CA ALA A 284 10.58 3.89 -4.17
C ALA A 284 9.08 3.53 -4.30
N THR A 285 8.69 2.73 -5.30
CA THR A 285 7.30 2.25 -5.47
C THR A 285 6.76 1.48 -4.26
N LEU A 286 7.65 0.90 -3.44
CA LEU A 286 7.27 0.20 -2.21
C LEU A 286 6.53 1.08 -1.22
N PHE A 287 6.86 2.37 -1.12
CA PHE A 287 6.16 3.27 -0.19
C PHE A 287 4.67 3.39 -0.53
N ALA A 288 4.33 3.39 -1.82
CA ALA A 288 2.95 3.41 -2.30
C ALA A 288 2.21 2.09 -2.00
N ILE A 289 2.90 0.95 -2.06
CA ILE A 289 2.32 -0.37 -1.72
C ILE A 289 2.12 -0.49 -0.20
N VAL A 290 3.11 -0.10 0.59
CA VAL A 290 3.11 -0.13 2.06
C VAL A 290 2.07 0.82 2.64
N ALA A 291 1.72 1.89 1.93
CA ALA A 291 0.71 2.85 2.36
C ALA A 291 -0.64 2.20 2.68
N ALA A 292 -1.06 1.18 1.91
CA ALA A 292 -2.34 0.50 2.12
C ALA A 292 -2.44 -0.21 3.50
N PRO A 293 -1.54 -1.14 3.88
CA PRO A 293 -1.61 -1.77 5.19
C PRO A 293 -1.37 -0.77 6.33
N VAL A 294 -0.49 0.23 6.17
CA VAL A 294 -0.24 1.26 7.19
C VAL A 294 -1.50 2.09 7.45
N ALA A 295 -2.19 2.54 6.41
CA ALA A 295 -3.39 3.35 6.54
C ALA A 295 -4.55 2.59 7.21
N ILE A 296 -4.62 1.27 7.08
CA ILE A 296 -5.65 0.45 7.73
C ILE A 296 -5.28 0.12 9.19
N LEU A 297 -4.01 0.08 9.55
CA LEU A 297 -3.61 -0.22 10.93
C LEU A 297 -3.64 1.03 11.82
N THR A 298 -3.11 2.14 11.33
CA THR A 298 -2.90 3.38 12.09
C THR A 298 -4.14 3.98 12.78
N PRO A 299 -5.39 3.91 12.24
CA PRO A 299 -6.53 4.56 12.88
C PRO A 299 -6.92 3.96 14.24
N ILE A 300 -6.46 2.74 14.57
CA ILE A 300 -6.73 2.12 15.87
C ILE A 300 -6.15 2.93 17.03
N ILE A 301 -5.01 3.60 16.80
CA ILE A 301 -4.31 4.43 17.76
C ILE A 301 -5.20 5.60 18.19
N PHE A 302 -5.79 6.29 17.20
CA PHE A 302 -6.64 7.46 17.41
C PHE A 302 -7.91 7.15 18.21
N VAL A 303 -8.37 5.90 18.19
CA VAL A 303 -9.58 5.48 18.93
C VAL A 303 -9.27 5.05 20.36
N ARG A 304 -8.07 4.52 20.59
CA ARG A 304 -7.72 3.83 21.84
C ARG A 304 -6.82 4.64 22.77
N MET A 305 -5.89 5.41 22.22
CA MET A 305 -4.95 6.18 23.02
C MET A 305 -5.51 7.55 23.41
N SER A 306 -4.83 8.21 24.35
CA SER A 306 -5.20 9.55 24.79
C SER A 306 -5.14 10.55 23.64
N VAL A 307 -6.07 11.51 23.63
CA VAL A 307 -6.20 12.49 22.55
C VAL A 307 -4.93 13.33 22.42
N GLY A 308 -4.29 13.70 23.54
CA GLY A 308 -3.05 14.49 23.52
C GLY A 308 -1.89 13.79 22.81
N PHE A 309 -1.70 12.49 23.05
CA PHE A 309 -0.62 11.73 22.41
C PHE A 309 -0.87 11.54 20.91
N THR A 310 -2.11 11.21 20.53
CA THR A 310 -2.47 10.96 19.13
C THR A 310 -2.48 12.23 18.28
N GLU A 311 -2.91 13.35 18.86
CA GLU A 311 -2.84 14.66 18.23
C GLU A 311 -1.39 15.13 18.04
N MET A 312 -0.51 14.89 19.02
CA MET A 312 0.92 15.18 18.88
C MET A 312 1.55 14.39 17.73
N LEU A 313 1.30 13.08 17.65
CA LEU A 313 1.81 12.24 16.57
C LEU A 313 1.30 12.69 15.20
N TYR A 314 0.01 13.03 15.10
CA TYR A 314 -0.57 13.51 13.84
C TYR A 314 0.00 14.86 13.39
N ARG A 315 0.18 15.81 14.32
CA ARG A 315 0.80 17.10 14.01
C ARG A 315 2.27 16.93 13.62
N LEU A 316 3.01 16.07 14.32
CA LEU A 316 4.40 15.74 13.96
C LEU A 316 4.48 15.11 12.57
N LEU A 317 3.56 14.20 12.23
CA LEU A 317 3.47 13.60 10.90
C LEU A 317 3.29 14.67 9.81
N LEU A 318 2.36 15.62 10.00
CA LEU A 318 2.11 16.69 9.04
C LEU A 318 3.29 17.67 8.92
N ILE A 319 3.91 18.05 10.04
CA ILE A 319 5.06 18.95 10.05
C ILE A 319 6.27 18.28 9.38
N ALA A 320 6.55 17.02 9.70
CA ALA A 320 7.63 16.27 9.08
C ALA A 320 7.38 16.06 7.58
N ALA A 321 6.11 15.86 7.17
CA ALA A 321 5.73 15.78 5.77
C ALA A 321 5.99 17.10 5.06
N ALA A 322 5.48 18.22 5.59
CA ALA A 322 5.73 19.53 5.01
C ALA A 322 7.23 19.85 4.92
N ALA A 323 8.00 19.54 5.98
CA ALA A 323 9.44 19.75 6.00
C ALA A 323 10.15 18.88 4.95
N ASN A 324 9.82 17.60 4.82
CA ASN A 324 10.43 16.73 3.82
C ASN A 324 10.16 17.24 2.39
N MET A 325 8.93 17.66 2.13
CA MET A 325 8.52 18.19 0.82
C MET A 325 9.22 19.51 0.47
N VAL A 326 9.48 20.37 1.45
CA VAL A 326 10.22 21.62 1.24
C VAL A 326 11.71 21.38 1.05
N VAL A 327 12.32 20.54 1.89
CA VAL A 327 13.78 20.28 1.83
C VAL A 327 14.15 19.53 0.55
N MET A 328 13.28 18.67 0.02
CA MET A 328 13.50 18.03 -1.29
C MET A 328 13.34 18.98 -2.48
N ALA A 329 12.76 20.17 -2.29
CA ALA A 329 12.58 21.18 -3.34
C ALA A 329 13.69 22.26 -3.37
N LEU A 330 14.61 22.23 -2.39
CA LEU A 330 15.76 23.13 -2.27
C LEU A 330 17.03 22.44 -2.75
#